data_AF-A0A7V6A585-F1
#
_entry.id   AF-A0A7V6A585-F1
#
_cell.length_a   1.000
_cell.length_b   1.000
_cell.length_c   1.000
_cell.angle_alpha   90.00
_cell.angle_beta   90.00
_cell.angle_gamma   90.00
#
_symmetry.space_group_name_H-M   'P 1'
#
loop_
_entity.id
_entity.type
_entity.pdbx_description
1 polymer ?
#
loop_
_entity_poly.entity_id
_entity_poly.type
_entity_poly.pdbx_seq_one_letter_code
_entity_poly.pdbx_strand_id
1 'polypeptide(L)' 'WVKFSHQMIQHGRQICHARNPKCDICVLLPYCDYGQRAGSGAKKS' A
#
# COMPACT_ATOMS: atom_id res chain seq x y z
N TRP A 1 -3.44 -20.19 0.13
CA TRP A 1 -2.75 -19.49 1.23
C TRP A 1 -1.33 -19.03 0.84
N VAL A 2 -0.42 -19.93 0.48
CA VAL A 2 1.01 -19.62 0.19
C VAL A 2 1.22 -18.46 -0.81
N LYS A 3 0.52 -18.45 -1.95
CA LYS A 3 0.65 -17.39 -2.96
C LYS A 3 0.28 -16.00 -2.42
N PHE A 4 -0.79 -15.93 -1.62
CA PHE A 4 -1.24 -14.70 -0.98
C PHE A 4 -0.23 -14.20 0.05
N SER A 5 0.34 -15.10 0.86
CA SER A 5 1.41 -14.76 1.80
C SER A 5 2.64 -14.19 1.10
N HIS A 6 3.07 -14.80 0.00
CA HIS A 6 4.18 -14.27 -0.81
C HIS A 6 3.85 -12.90 -1.40
N GLN A 7 2.63 -12.70 -1.91
CA GLN A 7 2.18 -11.40 -2.42
C GLN A 7 2.19 -10.32 -1.34
N MET A 8 1.74 -10.61 -0.11
CA MET A 8 1.81 -9.66 1.00
C MET A 8 3.25 -9.32 1.39
N ILE A 9 4.14 -10.32 1.47
CA ILE A 9 5.55 -10.09 1.79
C ILE A 9 6.21 -9.22 0.71
N GLN A 10 5.99 -9.54 -0.57
CA GLN A 10 6.51 -8.76 -1.68
C GLN A 10 5.94 -7.33 -1.68
N HIS A 11 4.66 -7.17 -1.42
CA HIS A 11 3.99 -5.88 -1.30
C HIS A 11 4.62 -5.01 -0.20
N GLY A 12 4.83 -5.57 1.01
CA GLY A 12 5.49 -4.83 2.10
C GLY A 12 6.93 -4.42 1.78
N ARG A 13 7.66 -5.26 1.03
CA ARG A 13 9.06 -4.97 0.66
C ARG A 13 9.20 -3.97 -0.49
N GLN A 14 8.21 -3.87 -1.38
CA GLN A 14 8.30 -3.05 -2.59
C GLN A 14 7.45 -1.77 -2.54
N ILE A 15 6.30 -1.82 -1.86
CA ILE A 15 5.28 -0.77 -1.85
C ILE A 15 5.10 -0.23 -0.43
N CYS A 16 4.66 -1.06 0.52
CA CYS A 16 4.34 -0.62 1.88
C CYS A 16 5.57 -0.69 2.81
N HIS A 17 6.60 0.10 2.48
CA HIS A 17 7.84 0.13 3.25
C HIS A 17 7.65 0.83 4.60
N ALA A 18 8.13 0.23 5.69
CA ALA A 18 7.82 0.65 7.07
C ALA A 18 8.16 2.13 7.40
N ARG A 19 9.15 2.73 6.71
CA ARG A 19 9.56 4.12 6.95
C ARG A 19 9.01 5.12 5.91
N ASN A 20 8.67 4.66 4.71
CA ASN A 20 8.19 5.53 3.62
C ASN A 20 7.40 4.69 2.61
N PRO A 21 6.11 4.40 2.88
CA PRO A 21 5.31 3.60 1.99
C PRO A 21 4.96 4.38 0.72
N LYS A 22 5.06 3.71 -0.43
CA LYS A 22 4.70 4.27 -1.73
C LYS A 22 3.20 4.18 -1.97
N CYS A 23 2.43 4.96 -1.22
CA CYS A 23 0.96 4.96 -1.28
C CYS A 23 0.43 5.33 -2.68
N ASP A 24 1.12 6.19 -3.42
CA ASP A 24 0.72 6.67 -4.76
C ASP A 24 0.51 5.54 -5.78
N ILE A 25 1.31 4.48 -5.68
CA ILE A 25 1.22 3.29 -6.55
C ILE A 25 0.54 2.10 -5.86
N CYS A 26 0.01 2.29 -4.64
CA CYS A 26 -0.56 1.21 -3.85
C CYS A 26 -1.99 0.91 -4.28
N VAL A 27 -2.21 -0.25 -4.90
CA VAL A 27 -3.55 -0.71 -5.30
C VAL A 27 -4.51 -0.93 -4.13
N LEU A 28 -3.97 -1.09 -2.91
CA LEU A 28 -4.74 -1.24 -1.68
C LEU A 28 -5.09 0.11 -1.04
N LEU A 29 -4.60 1.23 -1.56
CA LEU A 29 -4.91 2.57 -1.04
C LEU A 29 -6.41 2.83 -0.81
N PRO A 30 -7.35 2.51 -1.73
CA PRO A 30 -8.79 2.70 -1.49
C PRO A 30 -9.35 1.86 -0.34
N TYR A 31 -8.62 0.84 0.11
CA TYR A 31 -8.99 -0.04 1.23
C TYR A 31 -8.04 0.11 2.43
N CYS A 32 -7.06 1.01 2.38
CA CYS A 32 -6.01 1.15 3.37
C CYS A 32 -6.21 2.41 4.21
N ASP A 33 -6.67 2.25 5.45
CA ASP A 33 -6.89 3.36 6.39
C ASP A 33 -5.60 4.15 6.65
N TYR A 34 -4.47 3.47 6.79
CA TYR A 34 -3.18 4.12 7.01
C TYR A 34 -2.80 5.01 5.82
N GLY A 35 -2.89 4.48 4.60
CA GLY A 35 -2.55 5.23 3.38
C GLY A 35 -3.49 6.42 3.16
N GLN A 36 -4.78 6.26 3.46
CA GLN A 36 -5.77 7.33 3.38
C GLN A 36 -5.54 8.43 4.42
N ARG A 37 -5.11 8.07 5.64
CA ARG A 37 -4.84 9.02 6.72
C ARG A 37 -3.48 9.70 6.56
N ALA A 38 -2.48 8.98 6.05
CA ALA A 38 -1.13 9.49 5.81
C ALA A 38 -1.04 10.32 4.51
N GLY A 39 -1.93 10.08 3.56
CA GLY A 39 -1.97 10.74 2.26
C GLY A 39 -3.37 11.18 1.86
N SER A 40 -3.82 12.33 2.36
CA SER A 40 -4.98 13.07 1.84
C SER A 40 -4.74 13.65 0.41
N GLY A 41 -3.90 13.02 -0.41
CA GLY A 41 -3.37 13.61 -1.63
C GLY A 41 -2.89 12.60 -2.66
N ALA A 42 -3.81 11.87 -3.30
CA ALA A 42 -3.63 11.41 -4.67
C ALA A 42 -5.02 11.32 -5.30
N LYS A 43 -5.24 12.20 -6.29
CA LYS A 43 -6.53 12.57 -6.85
C LYS A 43 -7.32 11.38 -7.40
N LYS A 44 -8.61 11.36 -7.05
CA LYS A 44 -9.67 10.72 -7.83
C LYS A 44 -9.60 11.27 -9.27
N SER A 45 -9.59 10.39 -10.27
CA SER A 45 -10.05 10.70 -11.62
C SER A 45 -11.20 9.77 -11.96
#